data_AF-A0A3M9ZI03-F1
#
_entry.id   AF-A0A3M9ZI03-F1
#
_cell.length_a   1.000
_cell.length_b   1.000
_cell.length_c   1.000
_cell.angle_alpha   90.00
_cell.angle_beta   90.00
_cell.angle_gamma   90.00
#
_symmetry.space_group_name_H-M   'P 1'
#
loop_
_entity.id
_entity.type
_entity.pdbx_description
1 polymer ?
#
loop_
_entity_poly.entity_id
_entity_poly.type
_entity_poly.pdbx_seq_one_letter_code
_entity_poly.pdbx_strand_id
1 'polypeptide(L)'
;MGRMVIRRAPGGSFGDAWSARVEDWMEEGSRITRLDEEYRRHYRATVCARCTPEQQARRKCAALTRGCSTKSCSHMNRAFCSKHRKIIRAHLWFHPLTARILLNRRLEDARRGHVG
;
A
#
# COMPACT_ATOMS: atom_id res chain seq x y z
N MET A 1 27.73 4.59 -4.22
CA MET A 1 26.40 3.93 -4.12
C MET A 1 26.59 2.57 -3.46
N GLY A 2 26.02 2.36 -2.26
CA GLY A 2 26.14 1.06 -1.57
C GLY A 2 25.25 0.00 -2.22
N ARG A 3 25.81 -1.17 -2.55
CA ARG A 3 25.01 -2.33 -3.02
C ARG A 3 24.10 -2.78 -1.89
N MET A 4 22.79 -2.78 -2.14
CA MET A 4 21.81 -3.35 -1.23
C MET A 4 21.96 -4.88 -1.21
N VAL A 5 22.62 -5.43 -0.19
CA VAL A 5 22.79 -6.88 -0.04
C VAL A 5 21.54 -7.46 0.61
N ILE A 6 20.65 -8.05 -0.19
CA ILE A 6 19.50 -8.81 0.31
C ILE A 6 20.00 -10.21 0.71
N ARG A 7 20.29 -10.42 2.00
CA ARG A 7 20.64 -11.76 2.51
C ARG A 7 19.41 -12.67 2.45
N ARG A 8 19.56 -14.00 2.24
CA ARG A 8 18.41 -14.91 2.41
C ARG A 8 17.87 -14.83 3.84
N ALA A 9 16.57 -15.04 4.03
CA ALA A 9 16.00 -15.16 5.36
C ALA A 9 16.72 -16.32 6.10
N PRO A 10 17.13 -16.14 7.36
CA PRO A 10 17.79 -17.20 8.11
C PRO A 10 16.85 -18.41 8.22
N GLY A 11 17.36 -19.63 8.06
CA GLY A 11 16.59 -20.85 8.31
C GLY A 11 16.31 -21.05 9.81
N GLY A 12 15.34 -21.92 10.13
CA GLY A 12 14.92 -22.20 11.51
C GLY A 12 13.90 -21.19 12.05
N SER A 13 13.73 -21.12 13.37
CA SER A 13 12.68 -20.35 14.05
C SER A 13 12.61 -18.86 13.67
N PHE A 14 13.74 -18.25 13.32
CA PHE A 14 13.79 -16.87 12.82
C PHE A 14 13.24 -16.71 11.40
N GLY A 15 13.40 -17.72 10.55
CA GLY A 15 12.80 -17.79 9.23
C GLY A 15 11.28 -17.92 9.32
N ASP A 16 10.79 -18.77 10.22
CA ASP A 16 9.36 -18.98 10.44
C ASP A 16 8.68 -17.70 10.96
N ALA A 17 9.30 -17.03 11.93
CA ALA A 17 8.80 -15.75 12.44
C ALA A 17 8.80 -14.64 11.37
N TRP A 18 9.75 -14.67 10.44
CA TRP A 18 9.77 -13.74 9.30
C TRP A 18 8.65 -14.04 8.31
N SER A 19 8.45 -15.30 7.96
CA SER A 19 7.38 -15.75 7.06
C SER A 19 6.00 -15.38 7.62
N ALA A 20 5.74 -15.67 8.90
CA ALA A 20 4.49 -15.29 9.57
C ALA A 20 4.21 -13.78 9.49
N ARG A 21 5.23 -12.94 9.72
CA ARG A 21 5.09 -11.49 9.58
C ARG A 21 4.76 -11.04 8.15
N VAL A 22 5.32 -11.72 7.14
CA VAL A 22 5.02 -11.43 5.73
C VAL A 22 3.58 -11.81 5.42
N GLU A 23 3.12 -12.96 5.91
CA GLU A 23 1.73 -13.43 5.76
C GLU A 23 0.74 -12.48 6.42
N ASP A 24 0.97 -12.08 7.69
CA ASP A 24 0.13 -11.09 8.40
C ASP A 24 0.03 -9.77 7.61
N TRP A 25 1.17 -9.31 7.07
CA TRP A 25 1.19 -8.10 6.27
C TRP A 25 0.40 -8.27 4.97
N MET A 26 0.53 -9.41 4.30
CA MET A 26 -0.24 -9.72 3.09
C MET A 26 -1.75 -9.77 3.37
N GLU A 27 -2.17 -10.39 4.48
CA GLU A 27 -3.58 -10.47 4.86
C GLU A 27 -4.18 -9.08 5.09
N GLU A 28 -3.47 -8.19 5.79
CA GLU A 28 -3.90 -6.80 5.97
C GLU A 28 -3.93 -6.05 4.62
N GLY A 29 -3.02 -6.37 3.70
CA GLY A 29 -3.05 -5.88 2.31
C GLY A 29 -4.33 -6.30 1.59
N SER A 30 -4.72 -7.58 1.69
CA SER A 30 -5.97 -8.09 1.13
C SER A 30 -7.20 -7.41 1.76
N ARG A 31 -7.15 -7.06 3.04
CA ARG A 31 -8.20 -6.27 3.70
C ARG A 31 -8.33 -4.86 3.11
N ILE A 32 -7.22 -4.17 2.84
CA ILE A 32 -7.24 -2.85 2.19
C ILE A 32 -7.85 -2.92 0.79
N THR A 33 -7.52 -3.96 0.02
CA THR A 33 -8.10 -4.17 -1.31
C THR A 33 -9.63 -4.34 -1.23
N ARG A 34 -10.13 -5.13 -0.28
CA ARG A 34 -11.58 -5.27 -0.04
C ARG A 34 -12.25 -3.94 0.31
N LEU A 35 -11.59 -3.13 1.16
CA LEU A 35 -12.07 -1.79 1.51
C LEU A 35 -12.13 -0.86 0.29
N ASP A 36 -11.14 -0.92 -0.61
CA ASP A 36 -11.15 -0.14 -1.85
C ASP A 36 -12.31 -0.56 -2.76
N GLU A 37 -12.53 -1.86 -2.95
CA GLU A 37 -13.64 -2.38 -3.77
C GLU A 37 -15.01 -1.95 -3.24
N GLU A 38 -15.24 -2.09 -1.93
CA GLU A 38 -16.48 -1.66 -1.28
C GLU A 38 -16.66 -0.14 -1.42
N TYR A 39 -15.60 0.63 -1.12
CA TYR A 39 -15.64 2.08 -1.22
C TYR A 39 -15.96 2.53 -2.66
N ARG A 40 -15.32 1.94 -3.66
CA ARG A 40 -15.57 2.25 -5.08
C ARG A 40 -17.00 1.93 -5.49
N ARG A 41 -17.57 0.81 -5.04
CA ARG A 41 -18.98 0.47 -5.30
C ARG A 41 -19.90 1.55 -4.73
N HIS A 42 -19.74 1.89 -3.45
CA HIS A 42 -20.55 2.92 -2.81
C HIS A 42 -20.37 4.30 -3.45
N TYR A 43 -19.13 4.67 -3.76
CA TYR A 43 -18.79 5.94 -4.40
C TYR A 43 -19.43 6.08 -5.78
N ARG A 44 -19.48 4.98 -6.56
CA ARG A 44 -20.14 4.99 -7.86
C ARG A 44 -21.65 5.20 -7.73
N ALA A 45 -22.28 4.51 -6.78
CA ALA A 45 -23.72 4.62 -6.53
C ALA A 45 -24.14 6.01 -6.04
N THR A 46 -23.29 6.70 -5.28
CA THR A 46 -23.64 7.98 -4.64
C THR A 46 -23.10 9.19 -5.41
N VAL A 47 -21.81 9.20 -5.71
CA VAL A 47 -21.11 10.36 -6.31
C VAL A 47 -21.10 10.26 -7.84
N CYS A 48 -20.71 9.11 -8.41
CA CYS A 48 -20.63 9.01 -9.88
C CYS A 48 -22.01 9.05 -10.53
N ALA A 49 -23.05 8.52 -9.88
CA ALA A 49 -24.42 8.56 -10.38
C ALA A 49 -24.95 9.98 -10.64
N ARG A 50 -24.38 11.00 -9.99
CA ARG A 50 -24.77 12.41 -10.11
C ARG A 50 -23.77 13.25 -10.89
N CYS A 51 -22.76 12.61 -11.50
CA CYS A 51 -21.62 13.30 -12.07
C CYS A 51 -21.93 13.69 -13.53
N THR A 52 -21.97 14.99 -13.84
CA THR A 52 -22.20 15.47 -15.21
C THR A 52 -21.01 15.14 -16.13
N PRO A 53 -21.18 15.12 -17.46
CA PRO A 53 -20.07 14.89 -18.40
C PRO A 53 -18.89 15.84 -18.18
N GLU A 54 -19.15 17.13 -17.92
CA GLU A 54 -18.13 18.15 -17.65
C GLU A 54 -17.36 17.85 -16.38
N GLN A 55 -18.06 17.40 -15.32
CA GLN A 55 -17.42 16.97 -14.08
C GLN A 55 -16.60 15.70 -14.28
N GLN A 56 -17.06 14.76 -15.09
CA GLN A 56 -16.32 13.54 -15.41
C GLN A 56 -15.02 13.87 -16.16
N ALA A 57 -15.07 14.80 -17.12
CA ALA A 57 -13.89 15.28 -17.84
C ALA A 57 -12.90 15.98 -16.89
N ARG A 58 -13.36 16.92 -16.06
CA ARG A 58 -12.53 17.61 -15.05
C ARG A 58 -11.86 16.64 -14.08
N ARG A 59 -12.58 15.60 -13.66
CA ARG A 59 -12.08 14.56 -12.75
C ARG A 59 -11.22 13.50 -13.44
N LYS A 60 -11.03 13.59 -14.76
CA LYS A 60 -10.31 12.62 -15.59
C LYS A 60 -10.85 11.20 -15.39
N CYS A 61 -12.17 11.05 -15.57
CA CYS A 61 -12.84 9.76 -15.46
C CYS A 61 -12.33 8.79 -16.55
N ALA A 62 -11.84 7.63 -16.15
CA ALA A 62 -11.32 6.61 -17.07
C ALA A 62 -12.39 6.06 -18.01
N ALA A 63 -13.67 6.11 -17.61
CA ALA A 63 -14.79 5.69 -18.45
C ALA A 63 -14.99 6.57 -19.71
N LEU A 64 -14.32 7.72 -19.79
CA LEU A 64 -14.30 8.56 -21.00
C LEU A 64 -13.27 8.07 -22.03
N THR A 65 -12.37 7.15 -21.65
CA THR A 65 -11.42 6.54 -22.56
C THR A 65 -12.10 5.42 -23.36
N ARG A 66 -11.91 5.44 -24.69
CA ARG A 66 -12.47 4.43 -25.59
C ARG A 66 -12.07 3.02 -25.15
N GLY A 67 -13.04 2.12 -25.01
CA GLY A 67 -12.83 0.73 -24.57
C GLY A 67 -12.66 0.54 -23.06
N CYS A 68 -12.67 1.62 -22.26
CA CYS A 68 -12.59 1.52 -20.80
C CYS A 68 -13.99 1.57 -20.19
N SER A 69 -14.49 0.43 -19.72
CA SER A 69 -15.76 0.34 -18.97
C SER A 69 -15.60 0.71 -17.49
N THR A 70 -14.35 0.86 -17.01
CA THR A 70 -14.05 1.09 -15.61
C THR A 70 -14.35 2.53 -15.19
N LYS A 71 -15.34 2.71 -14.31
CA LYS A 71 -15.55 3.98 -13.61
C LYS A 71 -14.53 4.12 -12.48
N SER A 72 -13.35 4.65 -12.81
CA SER A 72 -12.30 5.06 -11.87
C SER A 72 -11.80 6.46 -12.25
N CYS A 73 -11.41 7.27 -11.26
CA CYS A 73 -10.89 8.61 -11.49
C CYS A 73 -9.98 9.07 -10.34
N SER A 74 -9.15 10.09 -10.59
CA SER A 74 -8.23 10.62 -9.57
C SER A 74 -8.96 11.12 -8.32
N HIS A 75 -10.17 11.66 -8.49
CA HIS A 75 -11.01 12.15 -7.41
C HIS A 75 -11.50 11.01 -6.49
N MET A 76 -11.91 9.88 -7.07
CA MET A 76 -12.30 8.68 -6.32
C MET A 76 -11.12 8.13 -5.52
N ASN A 77 -9.96 7.96 -6.17
CA ASN A 77 -8.74 7.46 -5.52
C ASN A 77 -8.30 8.38 -4.37
N ARG A 78 -8.33 9.70 -4.59
CA ARG A 78 -7.99 10.68 -3.55
C ARG A 78 -8.94 10.61 -2.36
N ALA A 79 -10.25 10.47 -2.62
CA ALA A 79 -11.25 10.36 -1.57
C ALA A 79 -11.06 9.08 -0.74
N PHE A 80 -10.81 7.93 -1.40
CA PHE A 80 -10.48 6.67 -0.72
C PHE A 80 -9.22 6.82 0.16
N CYS A 81 -8.12 7.28 -0.43
CA CYS A 81 -6.86 7.47 0.30
C CYS A 81 -6.99 8.43 1.47
N SER A 82 -7.83 9.46 1.35
CA SER A 82 -8.10 10.40 2.43
C SER A 82 -8.90 9.74 3.58
N LYS A 83 -9.99 9.04 3.24
CA LYS A 83 -10.85 8.34 4.23
C LYS A 83 -10.10 7.24 4.97
N HIS A 84 -9.28 6.45 4.26
CA HIS A 84 -8.57 5.30 4.82
C HIS A 84 -7.08 5.57 5.10
N ARG A 85 -6.67 6.84 5.16
CA ARG A 85 -5.27 7.27 5.31
C ARG A 85 -4.54 6.58 6.45
N LYS A 86 -5.20 6.41 7.61
CA LYS A 86 -4.59 5.80 8.80
C LYS A 86 -4.23 4.33 8.54
N ILE A 87 -5.15 3.57 7.97
CA ILE A 87 -4.98 2.14 7.67
C ILE A 87 -3.88 1.96 6.61
N ILE A 88 -3.95 2.71 5.51
CA ILE A 88 -2.95 2.66 4.44
C ILE A 88 -1.56 2.98 4.98
N ARG A 89 -1.44 4.02 5.82
CA ARG A 89 -0.15 4.38 6.45
C ARG A 89 0.37 3.30 7.39
N ALA A 90 -0.49 2.72 8.22
CA ALA A 90 -0.09 1.63 9.11
C ALA A 90 0.44 0.44 8.29
N HIS A 91 -0.29 0.00 7.27
CA HIS A 91 0.13 -1.10 6.41
C HIS A 91 1.46 -0.81 5.68
N LEU A 92 1.67 0.41 5.16
CA LEU A 92 2.95 0.80 4.54
C LEU A 92 4.09 0.86 5.56
N TRP A 93 3.82 1.30 6.78
CA TRP A 93 4.82 1.38 7.87
C TRP A 93 5.30 -0.01 8.28
N PHE A 94 4.39 -0.97 8.36
CA PHE A 94 4.68 -2.36 8.71
C PHE A 94 5.14 -3.21 7.52
N HIS A 95 5.45 -2.58 6.37
CA HIS A 95 5.98 -3.31 5.22
C HIS A 95 7.25 -4.08 5.60
N PRO A 96 7.34 -5.40 5.37
CA PRO A 96 8.46 -6.23 5.80
C PRO A 96 9.82 -5.69 5.33
N LEU A 97 9.91 -5.22 4.07
CA LEU A 97 11.12 -4.55 3.56
C LEU A 97 11.54 -3.34 4.40
N THR A 98 10.61 -2.47 4.81
CA THR A 98 10.90 -1.30 5.65
C THR A 98 11.44 -1.74 7.01
N ALA A 99 10.80 -2.72 7.64
CA ALA A 99 11.28 -3.29 8.91
C ALA A 99 12.69 -3.87 8.77
N ARG A 100 12.98 -4.53 7.65
CA ARG A 100 14.29 -5.12 7.36
C ARG A 100 15.37 -4.06 7.12
N ILE A 101 15.06 -2.99 6.39
CA ILE A 101 15.97 -1.86 6.20
C ILE A 101 16.32 -1.21 7.54
N LEU A 102 15.33 -0.97 8.40
CA LEU A 102 15.53 -0.40 9.73
C LEU A 102 16.39 -1.30 10.63
N LEU A 103 16.16 -2.61 10.59
CA LEU A 103 16.97 -3.57 11.34
C LEU A 103 18.44 -3.58 10.86
N ASN A 104 18.66 -3.62 9.55
CA ASN A 104 20.00 -3.56 8.99
C ASN A 104 20.72 -2.27 9.39
N ARG A 105 20.04 -1.13 9.34
CA ARG A 105 20.59 0.16 9.77
C ARG A 105 20.99 0.13 11.26
N ARG A 106 20.12 -0.38 12.14
CA ARG A 106 20.43 -0.52 13.58
C ARG A 106 21.65 -1.42 13.83
N LEU A 107 21.79 -2.50 13.06
CA LEU A 107 22.96 -3.39 13.15
C LEU A 107 24.25 -2.72 12.66
N GLU A 108 24.17 -1.90 11.60
CA GLU A 108 25.31 -1.09 11.13
C GLU A 108 25.71 -0.03 12.16
N ASP A 109 24.74 0.68 12.74
CA ASP A 109 24.99 1.69 13.77
C ASP A 109 25.62 1.06 15.02
N ALA A 110 25.13 -0.09 15.49
CA ALA A 110 25.70 -0.83 16.63
C ALA A 110 27.14 -1.31 16.36
N ARG A 111 27.43 -1.76 15.12
CA ARG A 111 28.79 -2.13 14.72
C ARG A 111 29.73 -0.93 14.71
N ARG A 112 29.25 0.23 14.25
CA ARG A 112 30.05 1.47 14.27
C ARG A 112 30.31 1.98 15.69
N GLY A 113 29.33 1.82 16.59
CA GLY A 113 29.48 2.17 18.02
C GLY A 113 30.36 1.21 18.83
N HIS A 114 30.63 0.00 18.34
CA HIS A 114 31.51 -0.99 18.97
C HIS A 114 32.99 -0.91 18.52
N VAL A 115 33.32 -0.01 17.57
CA VAL A 115 34.68 0.21 17.04
C VAL A 115 35.30 1.47 17.68
N GLY A 116 34.88 1.83 18.89
CA GLY A 116 35.45 2.90 19.71
C GLY A 116 36.06 2.35 20.99
#